data_AF-A0A2K8UDT9-F1
#
_entry.id   AF-A0A2K8UDT9-F1
#
_cell.length_a   1.000
_cell.length_b   1.000
_cell.length_c   1.000
_cell.angle_alpha   90.00
_cell.angle_beta   90.00
_cell.angle_gamma   90.00
#
_symmetry.space_group_name_H-M   'P 1'
#
loop_
_entity.id
_entity.type
_entity.pdbx_description
1 polymer ?
#
loop_
_entity_poly.entity_id
_entity_poly.type
_entity_poly.pdbx_seq_one_letter_code
_entity_poly.pdbx_strand_id
1 'polypeptide(L)'
;MAHPAPLDGLAVGPAAAFGGPVPPLWLLLAPAGIIVGRDGRTFSNPAPGPVVERFQAGGVDLPLDTEHATHIRAPAGLDAPAAGWIEAMEQRAGEVWGRVKWTEAGAAAVRSRGYRYYSPAYTLNAAQEVIAVQSVGLTNKPNLDLPALNRLAAPRPSPTLSGDALRIAAAFGNTPESLERYAQTAAALHRAQEGVIVDAARIAAAFGNTPTALIRYGHLTTT
;
A
#
# COMPACT_ATOMS: atom_id res chain seq x y z
N MET A 1 -52.69 3.90 -42.41
CA MET A 1 -52.27 4.57 -41.16
C MET A 1 -50.76 4.38 -41.08
N ALA A 2 -49.95 5.36 -41.48
CA ALA A 2 -49.70 6.65 -40.81
C ALA A 2 -48.78 6.46 -39.58
N HIS A 3 -47.54 6.92 -39.73
CA HIS A 3 -46.47 6.96 -38.73
C HIS A 3 -46.69 8.13 -37.74
N PRO A 4 -46.01 8.17 -36.59
CA PRO A 4 -44.66 8.78 -36.58
C PRO A 4 -43.64 8.03 -35.70
N ALA A 5 -42.34 8.27 -35.96
CA ALA A 5 -41.28 8.18 -34.94
C ALA A 5 -41.25 9.50 -34.14
N PRO A 6 -40.59 9.59 -32.96
CA PRO A 6 -39.15 9.93 -32.93
C PRO A 6 -38.45 9.31 -31.68
N LEU A 7 -37.29 9.72 -31.14
CA LEU A 7 -36.28 10.77 -31.42
C LEU A 7 -34.86 10.17 -31.20
N ASP A 8 -33.82 10.91 -31.58
CA ASP A 8 -32.40 10.59 -31.29
C ASP A 8 -32.03 10.59 -29.79
N GLY A 9 -30.95 9.86 -29.45
CA GLY A 9 -30.29 9.92 -28.15
C GLY A 9 -28.83 9.48 -28.23
N LEU A 10 -27.91 10.30 -27.71
CA LEU A 10 -26.45 10.11 -27.85
C LEU A 10 -25.91 8.89 -27.10
N ALA A 11 -24.71 8.50 -27.53
CA ALA A 11 -23.74 7.64 -26.87
C ALA A 11 -23.67 7.73 -25.33
N VAL A 12 -23.27 6.62 -24.70
CA VAL A 12 -22.02 6.49 -23.92
C VAL A 12 -21.88 5.02 -23.50
N GLY A 13 -20.75 4.38 -23.83
CA GLY A 13 -20.44 3.04 -23.29
C GLY A 13 -20.21 3.11 -21.78
N PRO A 14 -20.32 1.99 -21.03
CA PRO A 14 -20.20 2.03 -19.58
C PRO A 14 -18.82 2.52 -19.14
N ALA A 15 -18.76 3.80 -18.76
CA ALA A 15 -17.68 4.39 -18.01
C ALA A 15 -17.66 3.74 -16.62
N ALA A 16 -16.93 2.63 -16.49
CA ALA A 16 -16.76 1.89 -15.25
C ALA A 16 -15.91 2.68 -14.24
N ALA A 17 -16.56 3.66 -13.61
CA ALA A 17 -16.33 4.19 -12.27
C ALA A 17 -14.87 4.53 -11.86
N PHE A 18 -14.41 5.71 -12.24
CA PHE A 18 -13.33 6.44 -11.52
C PHE A 18 -13.82 7.08 -10.19
N GLY A 19 -14.86 6.51 -9.57
CA GLY A 19 -15.66 7.11 -8.49
C GLY A 19 -15.56 6.45 -7.11
N GLY A 20 -14.65 5.49 -6.91
CA GLY A 20 -14.40 4.92 -5.58
C GLY A 20 -13.47 5.81 -4.74
N PRO A 21 -13.56 5.77 -3.39
CA PRO A 21 -12.50 6.31 -2.53
C PRO A 21 -11.18 5.61 -2.86
N VAL A 22 -10.07 6.35 -2.87
CA VAL A 22 -8.74 5.76 -3.01
C VAL A 22 -8.51 4.89 -1.75
N PRO A 23 -8.29 3.57 -1.87
CA PRO A 23 -8.16 2.69 -0.72
C PRO A 23 -6.97 3.11 0.16
N PRO A 24 -7.02 2.86 1.49
CA PRO A 24 -5.94 3.19 2.39
C PRO A 24 -4.60 2.65 1.89
N LEU A 25 -3.72 3.56 1.48
CA LEU A 25 -2.49 3.23 0.80
C LEU A 25 -1.33 3.30 1.80
N TRP A 26 -0.64 2.17 1.96
CA TRP A 26 0.62 2.15 2.68
C TRP A 26 1.74 2.60 1.75
N LEU A 27 2.44 3.67 2.12
CA LEU A 27 3.61 4.20 1.42
C LEU A 27 4.89 3.75 2.13
N LEU A 28 5.93 3.44 1.36
CA LEU A 28 7.27 3.21 1.88
C LEU A 28 7.89 4.56 2.25
N LEU A 29 7.92 4.88 3.54
CA LEU A 29 8.39 6.17 4.04
C LEU A 29 9.88 6.21 4.29
N ALA A 30 10.53 5.08 4.60
CA ALA A 30 11.99 4.98 4.65
C ALA A 30 12.42 3.54 4.28
N PRO A 31 13.23 3.34 3.22
CA PRO A 31 13.88 2.06 2.95
C PRO A 31 14.78 1.61 4.13
N ALA A 32 15.13 0.33 4.18
CA ALA A 32 16.08 -0.18 5.17
C ALA A 32 17.54 0.20 4.80
N GLY A 33 18.38 0.47 5.81
CA GLY A 33 19.83 0.65 5.60
C GLY A 33 20.20 1.99 4.95
N ILE A 34 21.16 1.99 4.03
CA ILE A 34 21.65 3.22 3.37
C ILE A 34 20.65 3.70 2.33
N ILE A 35 20.31 4.99 2.37
CA ILE A 35 19.38 5.65 1.47
C ILE A 35 20.16 6.74 0.73
N VAL A 36 20.17 6.67 -0.60
CA VAL A 36 20.82 7.65 -1.49
C VAL A 36 19.75 8.41 -2.27
N GLY A 37 19.76 9.74 -2.15
CA GLY A 37 18.90 10.64 -2.92
C GLY A 37 19.39 10.84 -4.35
N ARG A 38 18.47 11.17 -5.25
CA ARG A 38 18.78 11.62 -6.63
C ARG A 38 19.60 12.92 -6.64
N ASP A 39 19.56 13.69 -5.57
CA ASP A 39 20.41 14.86 -5.33
C ASP A 39 21.82 14.52 -4.77
N GLY A 40 22.15 13.23 -4.63
CA GLY A 40 23.44 12.76 -4.14
C GLY A 40 23.60 12.77 -2.62
N ARG A 41 22.63 13.28 -1.86
CA ARG A 41 22.66 13.17 -0.39
C ARG A 41 22.51 11.73 0.04
N THR A 42 23.29 11.33 1.04
CA THR A 42 23.24 9.99 1.64
C THR A 42 22.88 10.11 3.12
N PHE A 43 21.95 9.26 3.54
CA PHE A 43 21.52 9.10 4.93
C PHE A 43 21.18 7.63 5.17
N SER A 44 20.79 7.25 6.38
CA SER A 44 20.49 5.85 6.69
C SER A 44 19.27 5.68 7.58
N ASN A 45 18.64 4.52 7.49
CA ASN A 45 17.63 4.02 8.41
C ASN A 45 18.14 2.69 8.99
N PRO A 46 19.01 2.73 10.01
CA PRO A 46 19.59 1.52 10.62
C PRO A 46 18.59 0.78 11.52
N ALA A 47 17.60 1.50 12.06
CA ALA A 47 16.57 0.96 12.94
C ALA A 47 15.24 1.72 12.74
N PRO A 48 14.22 1.11 12.08
CA PRO A 48 12.92 1.76 11.86
C PRO A 48 12.04 1.83 13.12
N GLY A 49 12.27 0.96 14.11
CA GLY A 49 11.47 0.88 15.34
C GLY A 49 11.35 2.22 16.08
N PRO A 50 12.46 2.88 16.46
CA PRO A 50 12.44 4.20 17.09
C PRO A 50 11.72 5.29 16.29
N VAL A 51 11.71 5.20 14.95
CA VAL A 51 10.99 6.15 14.07
C VAL A 51 9.47 5.95 14.21
N VAL A 52 9.02 4.70 14.23
CA VAL A 52 7.61 4.32 14.40
C VAL A 52 7.12 4.64 15.82
N GLU A 53 7.91 4.29 16.83
CA GLU A 53 7.63 4.60 18.24
C GLU A 53 7.51 6.12 18.47
N ARG A 54 8.42 6.91 17.87
CA ARG A 54 8.37 8.38 17.96
C ARG A 54 7.12 8.97 17.32
N PHE A 55 6.68 8.43 16.18
CA PHE A 55 5.42 8.84 15.56
C PHE A 55 4.22 8.53 16.47
N GLN A 56 4.13 7.31 17.00
CA GLN A 56 3.06 6.88 17.90
C GLN A 56 3.01 7.72 19.19
N ALA A 57 4.18 7.99 19.80
CA ALA A 57 4.30 8.84 20.99
C ALA A 57 3.99 10.32 20.73
N GLY A 58 4.10 10.79 19.49
CA GLY A 58 3.73 12.15 19.09
C GLY A 58 2.22 12.42 19.07
N GLY A 59 1.41 11.38 18.87
CA GLY A 59 -0.06 11.46 18.96
C GLY A 59 -0.74 12.35 17.90
N VAL A 60 -0.03 12.72 16.83
CA VAL A 60 -0.53 13.58 15.74
C VAL A 60 -0.20 12.99 14.38
N ASP A 61 -1.17 13.03 13.47
CA ASP A 61 -0.98 12.62 12.07
C ASP A 61 0.03 13.54 11.37
N LEU A 62 0.87 12.98 10.49
CA LEU A 62 1.79 13.81 9.69
C LEU A 62 1.12 14.29 8.40
N PRO A 63 1.34 15.54 7.97
CA PRO A 63 0.80 16.02 6.71
C PRO A 63 1.44 15.31 5.53
N LEU A 64 0.60 14.81 4.62
CA LEU A 64 0.97 14.55 3.25
C LEU A 64 0.56 15.79 2.44
N ASP A 65 1.53 16.58 1.99
CA ASP A 65 1.32 17.90 1.39
C ASP A 65 1.50 17.88 -0.15
N THR A 66 1.55 19.06 -0.77
CA THR A 66 1.94 19.22 -2.18
C THR A 66 3.25 19.99 -2.29
N GLU A 67 4.22 19.41 -2.99
CA GLU A 67 5.56 19.96 -3.26
C GLU A 67 6.27 20.55 -2.02
N HIS A 68 6.18 19.85 -0.87
CA HIS A 68 6.79 20.22 0.42
C HIS A 68 6.29 21.56 0.98
N ALA A 69 5.03 21.93 0.73
CA ALA A 69 4.40 23.14 1.24
C ALA A 69 4.54 23.33 2.77
N THR A 70 4.51 22.26 3.58
CA THR A 70 4.74 22.31 5.03
C THR A 70 6.13 22.85 5.39
N HIS A 71 7.13 22.64 4.53
CA HIS A 71 8.51 23.10 4.75
C HIS A 71 8.86 24.39 3.99
N ILE A 72 8.16 24.69 2.90
CA ILE A 72 8.47 25.82 2.01
C ILE A 72 7.50 27.00 2.21
N ARG A 73 6.21 26.73 2.39
CA ARG A 73 5.14 27.75 2.42
C ARG A 73 4.70 28.10 3.84
N ALA A 74 4.48 27.09 4.70
CA ALA A 74 4.05 27.33 6.07
C ALA A 74 5.00 28.22 6.89
N PRO A 75 6.35 28.10 6.80
CA PRO A 75 7.26 29.01 7.52
C PRO A 75 7.20 30.46 7.04
N ALA A 76 6.71 30.71 5.83
CA ALA A 76 6.47 32.05 5.28
C ALA A 76 5.05 32.59 5.60
N GLY A 77 4.28 31.89 6.43
CA GLY A 77 2.88 32.24 6.74
C GLY A 77 1.91 32.01 5.57
N LEU A 78 2.30 31.23 4.56
CA LEU A 78 1.49 30.92 3.39
C LEU A 78 0.80 29.56 3.54
N ASP A 79 -0.40 29.42 2.98
CA ASP A 79 -1.20 28.19 3.04
C ASP A 79 -0.40 26.95 2.60
N ALA A 80 -0.43 25.92 3.44
CA ALA A 80 0.14 24.60 3.21
C ALA A 80 -0.89 23.50 3.52
N PRO A 81 -1.97 23.37 2.72
CA PRO A 81 -3.03 22.42 2.98
C PRO A 81 -2.58 20.97 2.74
N ALA A 82 -3.07 20.06 3.60
CA ALA A 82 -2.83 18.63 3.47
C ALA A 82 -3.62 18.02 2.29
N ALA A 83 -2.92 17.34 1.39
CA ALA A 83 -3.49 16.44 0.39
C ALA A 83 -3.84 15.06 1.00
N GLY A 84 -3.28 14.74 2.16
CA GLY A 84 -3.64 13.58 2.97
C GLY A 84 -2.93 13.62 4.32
N TRP A 85 -3.10 12.56 5.10
CA TRP A 85 -2.53 12.42 6.43
C TRP A 85 -1.91 11.04 6.59
N ILE A 86 -0.72 10.96 7.19
CA ILE A 86 -0.14 9.70 7.67
C ILE A 86 -0.71 9.45 9.08
N GLU A 87 -1.71 8.58 9.16
CA GLU A 87 -2.48 8.30 10.39
C GLU A 87 -2.01 7.03 11.13
N ALA A 88 -1.10 6.27 10.52
CA ALA A 88 -0.46 5.11 11.14
C ALA A 88 0.94 4.89 10.55
N MET A 89 1.86 4.32 11.33
CA MET A 89 3.16 3.84 10.86
C MET A 89 3.45 2.43 11.36
N GLU A 90 4.16 1.66 10.54
CA GLU A 90 4.58 0.29 10.81
C GLU A 90 6.03 0.06 10.37
N GLN A 91 6.76 -0.75 11.12
CA GLN A 91 8.01 -1.35 10.67
C GLN A 91 7.70 -2.59 9.82
N ARG A 92 8.32 -2.72 8.65
CA ARG A 92 8.22 -3.94 7.81
C ARG A 92 9.59 -4.26 7.21
N ALA A 93 10.15 -5.43 7.52
CA ALA A 93 11.44 -5.89 6.97
C ALA A 93 12.62 -4.89 7.04
N GLY A 94 12.66 -4.04 8.08
CA GLY A 94 13.69 -2.98 8.25
C GLY A 94 13.29 -1.61 7.67
N GLU A 95 12.18 -1.53 6.96
CA GLU A 95 11.61 -0.31 6.39
C GLU A 95 10.57 0.34 7.31
N VAL A 96 10.35 1.65 7.15
CA VAL A 96 9.22 2.38 7.73
C VAL A 96 8.13 2.53 6.66
N TRP A 97 6.91 2.11 6.97
CA TRP A 97 5.72 2.28 6.14
C TRP A 97 4.68 3.15 6.84
N GLY A 98 3.94 3.98 6.09
CA GLY A 98 2.89 4.85 6.64
C GLY A 98 1.56 4.73 5.90
N ARG A 99 0.44 4.67 6.63
CA ARG A 99 -0.92 4.58 6.08
C ARG A 99 -1.44 5.96 5.74
N VAL A 100 -1.79 6.17 4.47
CA VAL A 100 -2.37 7.43 4.00
C VAL A 100 -3.89 7.42 4.11
N LYS A 101 -4.43 8.44 4.77
CA LYS A 101 -5.81 8.89 4.66
C LYS A 101 -5.86 10.13 3.77
N TRP A 102 -6.45 9.97 2.58
CA TRP A 102 -6.50 11.04 1.58
C TRP A 102 -7.56 12.09 1.91
N THR A 103 -7.28 13.36 1.59
CA THR A 103 -8.34 14.34 1.36
C THR A 103 -8.90 14.17 -0.05
N GLU A 104 -10.10 14.70 -0.32
CA GLU A 104 -10.70 14.62 -1.67
C GLU A 104 -9.79 15.27 -2.72
N ALA A 105 -9.18 16.42 -2.40
CA ALA A 105 -8.25 17.13 -3.26
C ALA A 105 -6.98 16.30 -3.58
N GLY A 106 -6.37 15.68 -2.58
CA GLY A 106 -5.20 14.81 -2.81
C GLY A 106 -5.55 13.54 -3.58
N ALA A 107 -6.67 12.88 -3.24
CA ALA A 107 -7.19 11.75 -3.99
C ALA A 107 -7.47 12.12 -5.46
N ALA A 108 -7.99 13.31 -5.74
CA ALA A 108 -8.18 13.81 -7.10
C ALA A 108 -6.84 14.04 -7.82
N ALA A 109 -5.86 14.66 -7.17
CA ALA A 109 -4.55 14.95 -7.75
C ALA A 109 -3.71 13.69 -8.07
N VAL A 110 -3.88 12.62 -7.28
CA VAL A 110 -3.27 11.31 -7.58
C VAL A 110 -4.02 10.59 -8.70
N ARG A 111 -5.36 10.52 -8.66
CA ARG A 111 -6.19 9.87 -9.70
C ARG A 111 -6.01 10.50 -11.08
N SER A 112 -5.93 11.84 -11.15
CA SER A 112 -5.67 12.57 -12.39
C SER A 112 -4.23 12.41 -12.90
N ARG A 113 -3.34 11.81 -12.10
CA ARG A 113 -1.89 11.70 -12.32
C ARG A 113 -1.17 13.06 -12.34
N GLY A 114 -1.80 14.11 -11.81
CA GLY A 114 -1.18 15.42 -11.60
C GLY A 114 0.02 15.34 -10.64
N TYR A 115 -0.04 14.41 -9.68
CA TYR A 115 1.15 13.92 -8.96
C TYR A 115 1.28 12.40 -9.11
N ARG A 116 2.50 11.94 -9.43
CA ARG A 116 2.79 10.52 -9.69
C ARG A 116 3.64 9.87 -8.60
N TYR A 117 4.36 10.68 -7.83
CA TYR A 117 5.30 10.25 -6.81
C TYR A 117 5.07 11.00 -5.50
N TYR A 118 5.81 10.59 -4.48
CA TYR A 118 5.88 11.23 -3.19
C TYR A 118 7.33 11.28 -2.71
N SER A 119 7.62 12.18 -1.78
CA SER A 119 8.95 12.34 -1.18
C SER A 119 8.78 12.59 0.32
N PRO A 120 9.16 11.63 1.18
CA PRO A 120 9.23 11.86 2.61
C PRO A 120 10.25 12.96 2.95
N ALA A 121 9.99 13.72 4.00
CA ALA A 121 10.94 14.63 4.65
C ALA A 121 11.30 14.06 6.03
N TYR A 122 12.59 14.10 6.40
CA TYR A 122 13.09 13.47 7.62
C TYR A 122 13.70 14.47 8.59
N THR A 123 13.58 14.17 9.88
CA THR A 123 14.57 14.62 10.87
C THR A 123 15.72 13.63 10.86
N LEU A 124 16.94 14.13 10.63
CA LEU A 124 18.17 13.34 10.72
C LEU A 124 18.94 13.71 12.00
N ASN A 125 19.70 12.76 12.56
CA ASN A 125 20.67 13.04 13.61
C ASN A 125 22.05 13.46 13.03
N ALA A 126 23.03 13.70 13.90
CA ALA A 126 24.39 14.09 13.49
C ALA A 126 25.10 13.02 12.63
N ALA A 127 24.74 11.74 12.74
CA ALA A 127 25.25 10.64 11.94
C ALA A 127 24.50 10.43 10.60
N GLN A 128 23.58 11.34 10.24
CA GLN A 128 22.68 11.22 9.09
C GLN A 128 21.73 10.01 9.17
N GLU A 129 21.38 9.58 10.38
CA GLU A 129 20.37 8.53 10.59
C GLU A 129 18.97 9.16 10.70
N VAL A 130 17.98 8.54 10.06
CA VAL A 130 16.57 8.92 10.14
C VAL A 130 16.04 8.64 11.55
N ILE A 131 15.66 9.70 12.26
CA ILE A 131 15.07 9.61 13.61
C ILE A 131 13.59 10.02 13.66
N ALA A 132 13.07 10.65 12.61
CA ALA A 132 11.65 10.93 12.42
C ALA A 132 11.31 11.15 10.95
N VAL A 133 10.07 10.85 10.55
CA VAL A 133 9.44 11.50 9.38
C VAL A 133 8.78 12.79 9.87
N GLN A 134 8.85 13.86 9.08
CA GLN A 134 8.21 15.16 9.37
C GLN A 134 6.95 15.39 8.53
N SER A 135 7.02 15.05 7.24
CA SER A 135 5.92 15.18 6.28
C SER A 135 6.16 14.26 5.08
N VAL A 136 5.21 14.21 4.15
CA VAL A 136 5.37 13.55 2.85
C VAL A 136 4.85 14.45 1.73
N GLY A 137 5.71 14.98 0.87
CA GLY A 137 5.27 15.80 -0.25
C GLY A 137 4.82 14.97 -1.45
N LEU A 138 3.59 15.19 -1.95
CA LEU A 138 3.24 14.82 -3.32
C LEU A 138 4.11 15.63 -4.28
N THR A 139 4.80 14.97 -5.21
CA THR A 139 5.74 15.66 -6.08
C THR A 139 5.90 14.96 -7.43
N ASN A 140 6.27 15.74 -8.44
CA ASN A 140 6.74 15.20 -9.73
C ASN A 140 8.27 15.09 -9.82
N LYS A 141 9.01 15.52 -8.79
CA LYS A 141 10.48 15.44 -8.68
C LYS A 141 10.91 14.82 -7.33
N PRO A 142 10.56 13.55 -7.04
CA PRO A 142 10.91 12.90 -5.77
C PRO A 142 12.44 12.77 -5.59
N ASN A 143 12.94 12.94 -4.36
CA ASN A 143 14.37 12.68 -4.11
C ASN A 143 14.70 11.18 -4.07
N LEU A 144 13.78 10.34 -3.56
CA LEU A 144 14.03 8.91 -3.38
C LEU A 144 13.39 8.04 -4.47
N ASP A 145 14.00 6.91 -4.80
CA ASP A 145 13.44 5.92 -5.74
C ASP A 145 12.42 5.01 -5.06
N LEU A 146 11.27 5.61 -4.74
CA LEU A 146 10.15 4.96 -4.07
C LEU A 146 9.08 4.53 -5.09
N PRO A 147 8.26 3.50 -4.78
CA PRO A 147 7.19 3.05 -5.66
C PRO A 147 6.23 4.17 -6.07
N ALA A 148 6.03 4.38 -7.37
CA ALA A 148 5.09 5.39 -7.85
C ALA A 148 3.64 5.09 -7.40
N LEU A 149 2.89 6.13 -6.98
CA LEU A 149 1.52 6.00 -6.46
C LEU A 149 0.60 5.27 -7.43
N ASN A 150 0.75 5.58 -8.73
CA ASN A 150 -0.02 5.00 -9.82
C ASN A 150 0.35 3.54 -10.16
N ARG A 151 1.45 3.01 -9.62
CA ARG A 151 1.83 1.59 -9.76
C ARG A 151 1.19 0.72 -8.68
N LEU A 152 0.87 1.31 -7.52
CA LEU A 152 0.22 0.64 -6.38
C LEU A 152 -1.31 0.53 -6.54
N ALA A 153 -1.91 1.35 -7.39
CA ALA A 153 -3.35 1.33 -7.72
C ALA A 153 -3.71 0.39 -8.89
N ALA A 154 -2.73 -0.26 -9.53
CA ALA A 154 -3.03 -1.36 -10.43
C ALA A 154 -3.63 -2.52 -9.60
N PRO A 155 -4.73 -3.16 -10.04
CA PRO A 155 -5.16 -4.40 -9.42
C PRO A 155 -3.97 -5.37 -9.44
N ARG A 156 -3.51 -5.81 -8.26
CA ARG A 156 -2.70 -7.04 -8.21
C ARG A 156 -3.55 -8.08 -8.95
N PRO A 157 -2.99 -8.81 -9.95
CA PRO A 157 -3.73 -9.90 -10.54
C PRO A 157 -4.22 -10.78 -9.38
N SER A 158 -5.53 -11.04 -9.34
CA SER A 158 -6.07 -12.05 -8.44
C SER A 158 -5.20 -13.30 -8.59
N PRO A 159 -4.88 -14.03 -7.50
CA PRO A 159 -3.97 -15.17 -7.57
C PRO A 159 -4.61 -16.31 -8.39
N THR A 160 -4.53 -16.18 -9.72
CA THR A 160 -4.82 -17.24 -10.68
C THR A 160 -3.71 -18.24 -10.48
N LEU A 161 -4.05 -19.37 -9.86
CA LEU A 161 -3.14 -20.50 -9.74
C LEU A 161 -2.63 -20.83 -11.16
N SER A 162 -1.31 -20.87 -11.34
CA SER A 162 -0.74 -21.28 -12.61
C SER A 162 -1.19 -22.72 -12.94
N GLY A 163 -1.20 -23.09 -14.22
CA GLY A 163 -1.52 -24.46 -14.63
C GLY A 163 -0.63 -25.52 -13.95
N ASP A 164 0.54 -25.12 -13.46
CA ASP A 164 1.48 -25.96 -12.73
C ASP A 164 1.05 -26.12 -11.26
N ALA A 165 0.64 -25.03 -10.59
CA ALA A 165 0.09 -25.07 -9.24
C ALA A 165 -1.21 -25.90 -9.18
N LEU A 166 -2.06 -25.78 -10.20
CA LEU A 166 -3.29 -26.59 -10.32
C LEU A 166 -2.97 -28.09 -10.48
N ARG A 167 -1.98 -28.44 -11.32
CA ARG A 167 -1.55 -29.84 -11.51
C ARG A 167 -0.91 -30.44 -10.26
N ILE A 168 -0.09 -29.67 -9.55
CA ILE A 168 0.52 -30.11 -8.27
C ILE A 168 -0.57 -30.35 -7.22
N ALA A 169 -1.52 -29.43 -7.07
CA ALA A 169 -2.60 -29.57 -6.09
C ALA A 169 -3.56 -30.74 -6.40
N ALA A 170 -3.83 -31.02 -7.68
CA ALA A 170 -4.58 -32.18 -8.12
C ALA A 170 -3.85 -33.51 -7.82
N ALA A 171 -2.52 -33.54 -7.92
CA ALA A 171 -1.72 -34.71 -7.53
C ALA A 171 -1.78 -35.01 -6.01
N PHE A 172 -2.18 -34.04 -5.19
CA PHE A 172 -2.49 -34.21 -3.77
C PHE A 172 -3.99 -34.40 -3.47
N GLY A 173 -4.81 -34.72 -4.48
CA GLY A 173 -6.22 -35.09 -4.31
C GLY A 173 -7.20 -33.91 -4.18
N ASN A 174 -6.77 -32.67 -4.41
CA ASN A 174 -7.68 -31.52 -4.43
C ASN A 174 -8.39 -31.43 -5.78
N THR A 175 -9.72 -31.22 -5.78
CA THR A 175 -10.46 -30.98 -7.03
C THR A 175 -10.24 -29.53 -7.50
N PRO A 176 -10.34 -29.25 -8.81
CA PRO A 176 -10.28 -27.88 -9.32
C PRO A 176 -11.28 -26.94 -8.61
N GLU A 177 -12.46 -27.47 -8.29
CA GLU A 177 -13.56 -26.76 -7.62
C GLU A 177 -13.29 -26.46 -6.12
N SER A 178 -12.40 -27.19 -5.46
CA SER A 178 -11.96 -26.84 -4.09
C SER A 178 -10.88 -25.76 -4.13
N LEU A 179 -10.01 -25.80 -5.14
CA LEU A 179 -8.94 -24.82 -5.37
C LEU A 179 -9.48 -23.46 -5.84
N GLU A 180 -10.49 -23.45 -6.72
CA GLU A 180 -11.20 -22.23 -7.11
C GLU A 180 -11.91 -21.59 -5.92
N ARG A 181 -12.59 -22.38 -5.07
CA ARG A 181 -13.15 -21.88 -3.80
C ARG A 181 -12.08 -21.30 -2.89
N TYR A 182 -10.95 -21.99 -2.73
CA TYR A 182 -9.83 -21.49 -1.92
C TYR A 182 -9.32 -20.13 -2.44
N ALA A 183 -9.13 -19.98 -3.75
CA ALA A 183 -8.72 -18.73 -4.37
C ALA A 183 -9.78 -17.61 -4.22
N GLN A 184 -11.06 -17.94 -4.37
CA GLN A 184 -12.18 -17.01 -4.20
C GLN A 184 -12.33 -16.55 -2.75
N THR A 185 -12.21 -17.46 -1.77
CA THR A 185 -12.24 -17.14 -0.33
C THR A 185 -11.03 -16.31 0.07
N ALA A 186 -9.81 -16.67 -0.37
CA ALA A 186 -8.62 -15.85 -0.14
C ALA A 186 -8.75 -14.44 -0.75
N ALA A 187 -9.32 -14.33 -1.96
CA ALA A 187 -9.59 -13.04 -2.59
C ALA A 187 -10.72 -12.25 -1.88
N ALA A 188 -11.69 -12.92 -1.26
CA ALA A 188 -12.73 -12.28 -0.46
C ALA A 188 -12.19 -11.74 0.86
N LEU A 189 -11.40 -12.54 1.60
CA LEU A 189 -10.69 -12.08 2.79
C LEU A 189 -9.74 -10.92 2.47
N HIS A 190 -9.00 -10.98 1.34
CA HIS A 190 -8.13 -9.89 0.94
C HIS A 190 -8.88 -8.59 0.54
N ARG A 191 -10.18 -8.66 0.20
CA ARG A 191 -11.01 -7.46 -0.02
C ARG A 191 -11.55 -6.86 1.28
N ALA A 192 -11.69 -7.67 2.34
CA ALA A 192 -12.04 -7.19 3.67
C ALA A 192 -10.76 -6.71 4.40
N GLN A 193 -10.45 -5.41 4.30
CA GLN A 193 -9.28 -4.81 4.97
C GLN A 193 -9.49 -4.64 6.49
N GLU A 194 -9.62 -5.73 7.25
CA GLU A 194 -9.62 -5.71 8.72
C GLU A 194 -8.69 -6.78 9.32
N GLY A 195 -8.12 -6.48 10.49
CA GLY A 195 -6.94 -7.16 11.07
C GLY A 195 -7.21 -8.54 11.68
N VAL A 196 -7.62 -9.51 10.87
CA VAL A 196 -7.70 -10.92 11.31
C VAL A 196 -6.39 -11.63 10.98
N ILE A 197 -5.57 -11.89 12.00
CA ILE A 197 -4.54 -12.94 11.92
C ILE A 197 -5.29 -14.28 11.84
N VAL A 198 -5.52 -14.75 10.62
CA VAL A 198 -6.08 -16.08 10.37
C VAL A 198 -4.97 -17.09 10.52
N ASP A 199 -4.86 -17.67 11.72
CA ASP A 199 -3.99 -18.81 11.98
C ASP A 199 -4.29 -19.93 10.97
N ALA A 200 -3.28 -20.31 10.17
CA ALA A 200 -3.41 -21.35 9.15
C ALA A 200 -3.87 -22.70 9.77
N ALA A 201 -3.56 -22.94 11.05
CA ALA A 201 -4.04 -24.11 11.77
C ALA A 201 -5.57 -24.10 11.98
N ARG A 202 -6.22 -22.93 12.14
CA ARG A 202 -7.69 -22.83 12.25
C ARG A 202 -8.40 -23.15 10.93
N ILE A 203 -7.80 -22.77 9.80
CA ILE A 203 -8.36 -23.11 8.48
C ILE A 203 -8.23 -24.63 8.21
N ALA A 204 -7.11 -25.25 8.60
CA ALA A 204 -6.94 -26.70 8.49
C ALA A 204 -7.92 -27.48 9.39
N ALA A 205 -8.12 -27.03 10.63
CA ALA A 205 -9.02 -27.66 11.60
C ALA A 205 -10.51 -27.57 11.21
N ALA A 206 -10.95 -26.48 10.57
CA ALA A 206 -12.34 -26.26 10.20
C ALA A 206 -12.88 -27.23 9.13
N PHE A 207 -12.00 -27.92 8.40
CA PHE A 207 -12.36 -28.82 7.28
C PHE A 207 -11.79 -30.24 7.42
N GLY A 208 -11.43 -30.65 8.64
CA GLY A 208 -11.20 -32.07 8.98
C GLY A 208 -9.82 -32.65 8.63
N ASN A 209 -8.84 -31.83 8.24
CA ASN A 209 -7.48 -32.32 7.98
C ASN A 209 -6.63 -32.33 9.26
N THR A 210 -6.19 -33.51 9.70
CA THR A 210 -5.32 -33.68 10.87
C THR A 210 -3.91 -33.10 10.61
N PRO A 211 -3.26 -32.49 11.63
CA PRO A 211 -2.06 -31.68 11.46
C PRO A 211 -0.77 -32.52 11.35
N THR A 212 -0.71 -33.43 10.38
CA THR A 212 0.47 -34.28 10.12
C THR A 212 1.20 -33.92 8.81
N ALA A 213 0.53 -33.23 7.88
CA ALA A 213 1.11 -32.84 6.59
C ALA A 213 1.97 -31.55 6.60
N LEU A 214 1.97 -30.78 7.69
CA LEU A 214 2.71 -29.50 7.78
C LEU A 214 4.17 -29.64 8.30
N ILE A 215 4.54 -30.80 8.87
CA ILE A 215 5.92 -31.04 9.35
C ILE A 215 6.80 -31.55 8.20
N ARG A 216 7.04 -30.72 7.18
CA ARG A 216 8.13 -30.95 6.21
C ARG A 216 8.75 -29.72 5.55
N TYR A 217 8.46 -28.51 6.03
CA TYR A 217 9.17 -27.27 5.66
C TYR A 217 9.68 -26.47 6.87
N GLY A 218 9.95 -27.14 7.98
CA GLY A 218 10.81 -26.63 9.04
C GLY A 218 12.19 -27.29 8.94
N HIS A 219 13.15 -26.66 8.24
CA HIS A 219 14.54 -27.09 8.34
C HIS A 219 15.10 -26.61 9.68
N LEU A 220 15.25 -27.55 10.59
CA LEU A 220 16.04 -27.39 11.82
C LEU A 220 17.48 -27.00 11.43
N THR A 221 17.96 -25.86 11.91
CA THR A 221 19.38 -25.72 12.26
C THR A 221 19.53 -26.08 13.73
N THR A 222 20.23 -27.19 13.99
CA THR A 222 20.65 -27.57 15.34
C THR A 222 22.10 -27.98 15.27
N THR A 223 22.98 -27.15 15.81
CA THR A 223 24.17 -27.55 16.55
C THR A 223 24.41 -26.49 17.61
#